data_AF-A0A8S3FB43-F1
#
_entry.id   AF-A0A8S3FB43-F1
#
_cell.length_a   1.000
_cell.length_b   1.000
_cell.length_c   1.000
_cell.angle_alpha   90.00
_cell.angle_beta   90.00
_cell.angle_gamma   90.00
#
_symmetry.space_group_name_H-M   'P 1'
#
loop_
_entity.id
_entity.type
_entity.pdbx_description
1 polymer ?
#
loop_
_entity_poly.entity_id
_entity_poly.type
_entity_poly.pdbx_seq_one_letter_code
_entity_poly.pdbx_strand_id
1 'polypeptide(L)'
;FLSTLERHFKNVTHGATFRVVTETIPKMMSALRMVWIISRHYNRDERMVPLMERIANQLCDRVARSINVRTLFSYQPSEIIEKCTEAKDMLERWKQAYYDVRAEIEQSGRDSRWEFDNKRLFRLTDHMAIICNDFIAIAKELEQFYNIFTPELKSVTGKPHKINEILDRVHKVLELIEHVNIN
;
A
#
# COMPACT_ATOMS: atom_id res chain seq x y z
N PHE A 1 10.70 17.34 20.61
CA PHE A 1 9.41 16.98 19.97
C PHE A 1 9.60 16.35 18.60
N LEU A 2 10.29 16.95 17.63
CA LEU A 2 10.54 16.25 16.34
C LEU A 2 11.55 15.09 16.47
N SER A 3 12.50 15.17 17.40
CA SER A 3 13.42 14.07 17.72
C SER A 3 12.71 12.79 18.19
N THR A 4 11.52 12.90 18.80
CA THR A 4 10.73 11.74 19.21
C THR A 4 9.98 11.09 18.03
N LEU A 5 9.80 11.83 16.93
CA LEU A 5 9.24 11.32 15.68
C LEU A 5 10.30 10.74 14.74
N GLU A 6 11.58 11.07 14.94
CA GLU A 6 12.67 10.67 14.06
C GLU A 6 12.74 9.16 13.84
N ARG A 7 12.57 8.37 14.91
CA ARG A 7 12.53 6.90 14.80
C ARG A 7 11.35 6.42 13.96
N HIS A 8 10.17 7.03 14.10
CA HIS A 8 9.00 6.69 13.30
C HIS A 8 9.23 7.02 11.82
N PHE A 9 9.80 8.19 11.52
CA PHE A 9 10.13 8.58 10.14
C PHE A 9 11.21 7.68 9.52
N LYS A 10 12.21 7.28 10.30
CA LYS A 10 13.21 6.30 9.86
C LYS A 10 12.57 4.95 9.53
N ASN A 11 11.63 4.48 10.35
CA ASN A 11 10.88 3.25 10.06
C ASN A 11 10.02 3.37 8.81
N VAL A 12 9.30 4.48 8.61
CA VAL A 12 8.50 4.71 7.40
C VAL A 12 9.39 4.70 6.14
N THR A 13 10.55 5.33 6.22
CA THR A 13 11.46 5.50 5.08
C THR A 13 12.28 4.25 4.78
N HIS A 14 12.83 3.61 5.82
CA HIS A 14 13.86 2.56 5.74
C HIS A 14 13.45 1.24 6.41
N GLY A 15 12.21 1.11 6.90
CA GLY A 15 11.71 -0.15 7.44
C GLY A 15 11.90 -1.28 6.43
N ALA A 16 12.11 -2.51 6.89
CA ALA A 16 12.42 -3.63 6.01
C ALA A 16 11.20 -4.06 5.18
N THR A 17 10.03 -4.19 5.80
CA THR A 17 8.80 -4.69 5.17
C THR A 17 7.65 -3.71 5.33
N PHE A 18 6.58 -3.89 4.55
CA PHE A 18 5.35 -3.11 4.71
C PHE A 18 4.74 -3.32 6.10
N ARG A 19 4.71 -4.56 6.61
CA ARG A 19 4.22 -4.87 7.97
C ARG A 19 4.87 -4.03 9.07
N VAL A 20 6.20 -3.88 9.04
CA VAL A 20 6.93 -3.05 10.04
C VAL A 20 6.47 -1.59 9.99
N VAL A 21 6.20 -1.06 8.79
CA VAL A 21 5.69 0.30 8.63
C VAL A 21 4.24 0.39 9.10
N THR A 22 3.39 -0.58 8.74
CA THR A 22 2.00 -0.68 9.18
C THR A 22 1.87 -0.65 10.70
N GLU A 23 2.72 -1.37 11.43
CA GLU A 23 2.77 -1.37 12.90
C GLU A 23 3.30 -0.05 13.50
N THR A 24 4.11 0.69 12.73
CA THR A 24 4.66 1.99 13.13
C THR A 24 3.63 3.11 13.01
N ILE A 25 2.74 3.04 12.02
CA ILE A 25 1.77 4.09 11.66
C ILE A 25 0.92 4.56 12.87
N PRO A 26 0.25 3.69 13.64
CA PRO A 26 -0.57 4.14 14.76
C PRO A 26 0.22 4.91 15.81
N LYS A 27 1.40 4.39 16.17
CA LYS A 27 2.29 5.02 17.17
C LYS A 27 2.77 6.39 16.68
N MET A 28 3.10 6.49 15.39
CA MET A 28 3.47 7.75 14.76
C MET A 28 2.31 8.75 14.77
N MET A 29 1.09 8.31 14.47
CA MET A 29 -0.11 9.16 14.48
C MET A 29 -0.41 9.70 15.88
N SER A 30 -0.33 8.85 16.92
CA SER A 30 -0.47 9.29 18.31
C SER A 30 0.64 10.27 18.72
N ALA A 31 1.88 10.06 18.26
CA ALA A 31 2.96 11.00 18.50
C ALA A 31 2.74 12.35 17.79
N LEU A 32 2.19 12.34 16.57
CA LEU A 32 1.76 13.57 15.87
C LEU A 32 0.66 14.30 16.64
N ARG A 33 -0.30 13.58 17.23
CA ARG A 33 -1.30 14.18 18.14
C ARG A 33 -0.65 14.84 19.35
N MET A 34 0.33 14.21 20.00
CA MET A 34 1.03 14.83 21.12
C MET A 34 1.78 16.10 20.70
N VAL A 35 2.39 16.09 19.51
CA VAL A 35 3.04 17.28 18.93
C VAL A 35 2.02 18.38 18.66
N TRP A 36 0.84 18.05 18.12
CA TRP A 36 -0.26 18.99 17.91
C TRP A 36 -0.70 19.66 19.21
N ILE A 37 -0.84 18.90 20.30
CA ILE A 37 -1.30 19.41 21.60
C ILE A 37 -0.25 20.32 22.25
N ILE A 38 1.03 19.93 22.21
CA ILE A 38 2.07 20.58 23.02
C ILE A 38 2.80 21.70 22.26
N SER A 39 2.95 21.58 20.95
CA SER A 39 3.80 22.48 20.16
C SER A 39 3.07 23.73 19.70
N ARG A 40 3.53 24.91 20.13
CA ARG A 40 3.03 26.20 19.63
C ARG A 40 3.28 26.46 18.14
N HIS A 41 4.19 25.71 17.53
CA HIS A 41 4.54 25.86 16.11
C HIS A 41 3.79 24.88 15.22
N TYR A 42 3.55 23.66 15.71
CA TYR A 42 2.92 22.59 14.94
C TYR A 42 1.44 22.38 15.25
N ASN A 43 0.85 23.17 16.15
CA ASN A 43 -0.58 23.15 16.48
C ASN A 43 -1.47 23.92 15.48
N ARG A 44 -1.01 24.08 14.23
CA ARG A 44 -1.76 24.75 13.16
C ARG A 44 -1.67 23.98 11.86
N ASP A 45 -2.74 24.04 11.08
CA ASP A 45 -2.89 23.31 9.83
C ASP A 45 -1.75 23.62 8.85
N GLU A 46 -1.27 24.88 8.79
CA GLU A 46 -0.22 25.30 7.84
C GLU A 46 1.13 24.61 8.11
N ARG A 47 1.30 23.98 9.27
CA ARG A 47 2.51 23.25 9.65
C ARG A 47 2.29 21.75 9.75
N MET A 48 1.16 21.32 10.31
CA MET A 48 0.87 19.89 10.48
C MET A 48 0.48 19.22 9.17
N VAL A 49 -0.37 19.86 8.35
CA VAL A 49 -0.84 19.26 7.09
C VAL A 49 0.32 18.98 6.13
N PRO A 50 1.26 19.91 5.85
CA PRO A 50 2.40 19.61 4.99
C PRO A 50 3.30 18.48 5.53
N LEU A 51 3.41 18.33 6.86
CA LEU A 51 4.15 17.22 7.44
C LEU A 51 3.46 15.88 7.17
N MET A 52 2.15 15.81 7.36
CA MET A 52 1.36 14.61 7.09
C MET A 52 1.34 14.25 5.60
N GLU A 53 1.26 15.24 4.71
CA GLU A 53 1.40 15.04 3.26
C GLU A 53 2.74 14.40 2.90
N ARG A 54 3.84 14.85 3.50
CA ARG A 54 5.17 14.26 3.27
C ARG A 54 5.24 12.80 3.73
N ILE A 55 4.57 12.47 4.83
CA ILE A 55 4.47 11.08 5.30
C ILE A 55 3.67 10.25 4.30
N ALA A 56 2.50 10.73 3.86
CA ALA A 56 1.66 10.05 2.87
C ALA A 56 2.42 9.81 1.55
N ASN A 57 3.14 10.83 1.06
CA ASN A 57 3.99 10.70 -0.12
C ASN A 57 5.08 9.64 0.08
N GLN A 58 5.74 9.62 1.24
CA GLN A 58 6.79 8.63 1.52
C GLN A 58 6.24 7.19 1.57
N LEU A 59 5.00 6.99 2.03
CA LEU A 59 4.31 5.71 1.97
C LEU A 59 4.02 5.30 0.52
N CYS A 60 3.52 6.22 -0.31
CA CYS A 60 3.30 5.99 -1.74
C CYS A 60 4.60 5.65 -2.48
N ASP A 61 5.68 6.39 -2.24
CA ASP A 61 7.00 6.15 -2.84
C ASP A 61 7.55 4.77 -2.46
N ARG A 62 7.22 4.29 -1.26
CA ARG A 62 7.60 2.94 -0.82
C ARG A 62 6.84 1.87 -1.61
N VAL A 63 5.55 2.08 -1.85
CA VAL A 63 4.72 1.18 -2.66
C VAL A 63 5.21 1.18 -4.11
N ALA A 64 5.40 2.35 -4.72
CA ALA A 64 5.87 2.49 -6.09
C ALA A 64 7.23 1.82 -6.34
N ARG A 65 8.16 1.91 -5.37
CA ARG A 65 9.47 1.22 -5.46
C ARG A 65 9.36 -0.30 -5.33
N SER A 66 8.37 -0.79 -4.61
CA SER A 66 8.23 -2.22 -4.31
C SER A 66 7.35 -2.95 -5.32
N ILE A 67 6.37 -2.27 -5.89
CA ILE A 67 5.42 -2.80 -6.87
C ILE A 67 5.74 -2.19 -8.24
N ASN A 68 6.74 -2.77 -8.91
CA ASN A 68 7.10 -2.38 -10.27
C ASN A 68 6.39 -3.30 -11.27
N VAL A 69 5.43 -2.76 -12.01
CA VAL A 69 4.59 -3.49 -12.98
C VAL A 69 5.41 -4.28 -14.00
N ARG A 70 6.57 -3.75 -14.42
CA ARG A 70 7.45 -4.41 -15.41
C ARG A 70 8.07 -5.71 -14.92
N THR A 71 8.13 -5.88 -13.60
CA THR A 71 8.70 -7.08 -12.98
C THR A 71 7.67 -7.81 -12.12
N LEU A 72 6.49 -7.23 -11.89
CA LEU A 72 5.53 -7.76 -10.93
C LEU A 72 5.01 -9.13 -11.37
N PHE A 73 4.74 -9.31 -12.66
CA PHE A 73 4.20 -10.56 -13.19
C PHE A 73 5.25 -11.66 -13.42
N SER A 74 6.53 -11.37 -13.15
CA SER A 74 7.60 -12.38 -13.11
C SER A 74 7.61 -13.21 -11.81
N TYR A 75 6.93 -12.74 -10.75
CA TYR A 75 6.78 -13.46 -9.48
C TYR A 75 5.65 -14.49 -9.52
N GLN A 76 5.63 -15.43 -8.58
CA GLN A 76 4.47 -16.32 -8.43
C GLN A 76 3.23 -15.52 -8.02
N PRO A 77 2.04 -15.88 -8.52
CA PRO A 77 0.81 -15.16 -8.18
C PRO A 77 0.58 -14.98 -6.67
N SER A 78 0.90 -16.00 -5.87
CA SER A 78 0.81 -15.94 -4.40
C SER A 78 1.71 -14.88 -3.79
N GLU A 79 2.93 -14.70 -4.30
CA GLU A 79 3.88 -13.66 -3.87
C GLU A 79 3.37 -12.26 -4.24
N ILE A 80 2.78 -12.12 -5.44
CA ILE A 80 2.16 -10.86 -5.88
C ILE A 80 1.00 -10.49 -4.95
N ILE A 81 0.13 -11.46 -4.66
CA ILE A 81 -1.02 -11.29 -3.75
C ILE A 81 -0.54 -10.85 -2.37
N GLU A 82 0.43 -11.55 -1.77
CA GLU A 82 0.95 -11.21 -0.44
C GLU A 82 1.53 -9.79 -0.44
N LYS A 83 2.44 -9.49 -1.37
CA LYS A 83 3.14 -8.21 -1.43
C LYS A 83 2.19 -7.02 -1.66
N CYS A 84 1.22 -7.16 -2.57
CA CYS A 84 0.25 -6.12 -2.84
C CYS A 84 -0.75 -5.95 -1.68
N THR A 85 -1.09 -7.04 -0.99
CA THR A 85 -1.95 -7.00 0.21
C THR A 85 -1.27 -6.21 1.33
N GLU A 86 -0.01 -6.52 1.64
CA GLU A 86 0.70 -5.78 2.69
C GLU A 86 0.86 -4.28 2.37
N ALA A 87 1.11 -3.96 1.09
CA ALA A 87 1.20 -2.59 0.63
C ALA A 87 -0.14 -1.85 0.79
N LYS A 88 -1.24 -2.49 0.38
CA LYS A 88 -2.61 -1.98 0.53
C LYS A 88 -2.94 -1.75 2.01
N ASP A 89 -2.69 -2.74 2.87
CA ASP A 89 -2.96 -2.67 4.30
C ASP A 89 -2.20 -1.50 4.95
N MET A 90 -0.95 -1.26 4.56
CA MET A 90 -0.17 -0.12 5.04
C MET A 90 -0.84 1.23 4.68
N LEU A 91 -1.31 1.38 3.44
CA LEU A 91 -1.96 2.60 2.96
C LEU A 91 -3.31 2.82 3.63
N GLU A 92 -4.11 1.77 3.81
CA GLU A 92 -5.39 1.83 4.51
C GLU A 92 -5.18 2.12 6.01
N ARG A 93 -4.13 1.55 6.62
CA ARG A 93 -3.78 1.80 8.02
C ARG A 93 -3.43 3.25 8.29
N TRP A 94 -2.80 3.94 7.34
CA TRP A 94 -2.53 5.39 7.44
C TRP A 94 -3.81 6.19 7.65
N LYS A 95 -4.81 5.94 6.81
CA LYS A 95 -6.11 6.61 6.88
C LYS A 95 -6.90 6.22 8.12
N GLN A 96 -6.92 4.93 8.46
CA GLN A 96 -7.61 4.44 9.66
C GLN A 96 -7.03 5.08 10.92
N ALA A 97 -5.69 5.08 11.07
CA ALA A 97 -5.04 5.66 12.24
C ALA A 97 -5.34 7.16 12.41
N TYR A 98 -5.49 7.90 11.31
CA TYR A 98 -5.89 9.31 11.36
C TYR A 98 -7.29 9.46 11.95
N TYR A 99 -8.26 8.68 11.48
CA TYR A 99 -9.63 8.75 11.97
C TYR A 99 -9.75 8.27 13.41
N ASP A 100 -9.01 7.25 13.82
CA ASP A 100 -8.93 6.79 15.21
C ASP A 100 -8.48 7.93 16.12
N VAL A 101 -7.37 8.60 15.76
CA VAL A 101 -6.81 9.73 16.51
C VAL A 101 -7.73 10.95 16.50
N ARG A 102 -8.39 11.24 15.36
CA ARG A 102 -9.38 12.31 15.25
C ARG A 102 -10.58 12.06 16.19
N ALA A 103 -11.08 10.82 16.24
CA ALA A 103 -12.16 10.44 17.15
C ALA A 103 -11.74 10.57 18.62
N GLU A 104 -10.50 10.21 18.99
CA GLU A 104 -9.97 10.44 20.33
C GLU A 104 -9.93 11.93 20.71
N ILE A 105 -9.53 12.81 19.78
CA ILE A 105 -9.51 14.27 19.99
C ILE A 105 -10.95 14.80 20.19
N GLU A 106 -11.89 14.34 19.37
CA GLU A 106 -13.30 14.73 19.49
C GLU A 106 -13.90 14.29 20.83
N GLN A 107 -13.60 13.07 21.28
CA GLN A 107 -14.06 12.54 22.57
C GLN A 107 -13.42 13.25 23.76
N SER A 108 -12.16 13.67 23.66
CA SER A 108 -11.47 14.36 24.76
C SER A 108 -12.08 15.74 25.06
N GLY A 109 -12.65 16.39 24.04
CA GLY A 109 -13.33 17.69 24.11
C GLY A 109 -12.44 18.86 24.55
N ARG A 110 -11.15 18.62 24.78
CA ARG A 110 -10.20 19.56 25.38
C ARG A 110 -9.19 20.13 24.40
N ASP A 111 -8.89 19.38 23.34
CA ASP A 111 -7.85 19.70 22.37
C ASP A 111 -8.46 20.31 21.09
N SER A 112 -7.68 21.13 20.36
CA SER A 112 -8.09 21.62 19.04
C SER A 112 -8.30 20.46 18.06
N ARG A 113 -9.43 20.47 17.35
CA ARG A 113 -9.83 19.39 16.43
C ARG A 113 -8.91 19.28 15.23
N TRP A 114 -8.81 18.07 14.69
CA TRP A 114 -8.24 17.81 13.37
C TRP A 114 -9.35 17.88 12.32
N GLU A 115 -9.36 18.95 11.54
CA GLU A 115 -10.29 19.15 10.41
C GLU A 115 -9.51 19.32 9.11
N PHE A 116 -8.49 18.47 8.93
CA PHE A 116 -7.61 18.56 7.77
C PHE A 116 -8.34 18.15 6.49
N ASP A 117 -7.93 18.72 5.36
CA ASP A 117 -8.46 18.36 4.05
C ASP A 117 -8.14 16.89 3.72
N ASN A 118 -9.18 16.04 3.75
CA ASN A 118 -9.07 14.62 3.46
C ASN A 118 -8.49 14.34 2.06
N LYS A 119 -8.77 15.17 1.05
CA LYS A 119 -8.22 14.96 -0.30
C LYS A 119 -6.71 15.16 -0.31
N ARG A 120 -6.22 16.15 0.42
CA ARG A 120 -4.78 16.41 0.55
C ARG A 120 -4.05 15.24 1.22
N LEU A 121 -4.65 14.66 2.26
CA LEU A 121 -4.01 13.61 3.04
C LEU A 121 -4.14 12.21 2.43
N PHE A 122 -5.25 11.91 1.75
CA PHE A 122 -5.59 10.52 1.39
C PHE A 122 -5.74 10.26 -0.09
N ARG A 123 -5.90 11.27 -0.95
CA ARG A 123 -6.16 11.01 -2.39
C ARG A 123 -5.10 10.10 -3.03
N LEU A 124 -3.83 10.35 -2.74
CA LEU A 124 -2.73 9.56 -3.31
C LEU A 124 -2.67 8.15 -2.71
N THR A 125 -2.82 8.02 -1.40
CA THR A 125 -2.77 6.71 -0.72
C THR A 125 -3.98 5.85 -1.08
N ASP A 126 -5.17 6.44 -1.17
CA ASP A 126 -6.41 5.77 -1.58
C ASP A 126 -6.30 5.28 -3.03
N HIS A 127 -5.81 6.11 -3.94
CA HIS A 127 -5.58 5.73 -5.33
C HIS A 127 -4.58 4.57 -5.45
N MET A 128 -3.47 4.63 -4.72
CA MET A 128 -2.48 3.56 -4.75
C MET A 128 -3.01 2.25 -4.12
N ALA A 129 -3.88 2.33 -3.10
CA ALA A 129 -4.52 1.17 -2.52
C ALA A 129 -5.48 0.48 -3.51
N ILE A 130 -6.19 1.25 -4.35
CA ILE A 130 -6.99 0.72 -5.45
C ILE A 130 -6.11 -0.04 -6.44
N ILE A 131 -5.00 0.56 -6.88
CA ILE A 131 -4.05 -0.11 -7.80
C ILE A 131 -3.52 -1.42 -7.19
N CYS A 132 -3.12 -1.43 -5.92
CA CYS A 132 -2.71 -2.66 -5.24
C CYS A 132 -3.83 -3.72 -5.28
N ASN A 133 -5.08 -3.30 -5.07
CA ASN A 133 -6.24 -4.19 -5.12
C ASN A 133 -6.48 -4.76 -6.52
N ASP A 134 -6.27 -3.98 -7.57
CA ASP A 134 -6.37 -4.43 -8.96
C ASP A 134 -5.30 -5.49 -9.27
N PHE A 135 -4.05 -5.30 -8.82
CA PHE A 135 -3.01 -6.31 -8.98
C PHE A 135 -3.29 -7.59 -8.20
N ILE A 136 -3.86 -7.50 -6.99
CA ILE A 136 -4.32 -8.67 -6.24
C ILE A 136 -5.38 -9.43 -7.03
N ALA A 137 -6.34 -8.74 -7.65
CA ALA A 137 -7.38 -9.37 -8.45
C ALA A 137 -6.78 -10.11 -9.65
N ILE A 138 -5.89 -9.46 -10.42
CA ILE A 138 -5.22 -10.09 -11.56
C ILE A 138 -4.43 -11.33 -11.13
N ALA A 139 -3.66 -11.22 -10.04
CA ALA A 139 -2.87 -12.34 -9.54
C ALA A 139 -3.75 -13.52 -9.06
N LYS A 140 -4.91 -13.25 -8.44
CA LYS A 140 -5.88 -14.30 -8.07
C LYS A 140 -6.46 -15.02 -9.29
N GLU A 141 -6.74 -14.30 -10.37
CA GLU A 141 -7.19 -14.92 -11.61
C GLU A 141 -6.09 -15.80 -12.22
N LEU A 142 -4.84 -15.35 -12.21
CA LEU A 142 -3.70 -16.15 -12.65
C LEU A 142 -3.49 -17.40 -11.79
N GLU A 143 -3.60 -17.27 -10.47
CA GLU A 143 -3.49 -18.39 -9.54
C GLU A 143 -4.57 -19.44 -9.79
N GLN A 144 -5.82 -19.01 -9.93
CA GLN A 144 -6.95 -19.89 -10.30
C GLN A 144 -6.72 -20.57 -11.64
N PHE A 145 -6.23 -19.83 -12.64
CA PHE A 145 -5.87 -20.37 -13.94
C PHE A 145 -4.83 -21.50 -13.79
N TYR A 146 -3.71 -21.26 -13.11
CA TYR A 146 -2.71 -22.31 -12.89
C TYR A 146 -3.27 -23.50 -12.11
N ASN A 147 -4.12 -23.27 -11.12
CA ASN A 147 -4.74 -24.33 -10.30
C ASN A 147 -5.75 -25.18 -11.06
N ILE A 148 -6.45 -24.63 -12.05
CA ILE A 148 -7.35 -25.38 -12.94
C ILE A 148 -6.53 -26.18 -13.95
N PHE A 149 -5.63 -25.50 -14.65
CA PHE A 149 -4.92 -26.11 -15.75
C PHE A 149 -3.86 -27.10 -15.29
N THR A 150 -3.22 -26.99 -14.11
CA THR A 150 -2.14 -27.91 -13.68
C THR A 150 -2.62 -29.34 -13.35
N PRO A 151 -3.74 -29.55 -12.62
CA PRO A 151 -4.31 -30.87 -12.40
C PRO A 151 -4.96 -31.47 -13.65
N GLU A 152 -5.65 -30.64 -14.45
CA GLU A 152 -6.23 -31.05 -15.73
C GLU A 152 -5.15 -31.37 -16.78
N LEU A 153 -4.02 -30.65 -16.75
CA LEU A 153 -2.78 -30.96 -17.48
C LEU A 153 -2.28 -32.36 -17.16
N LYS A 154 -2.25 -32.73 -15.87
CA LYS A 154 -1.81 -34.07 -15.42
C LYS A 154 -2.79 -35.19 -15.76
N SER A 155 -4.09 -34.90 -15.82
CA SER A 155 -5.12 -35.91 -16.11
C SER A 155 -5.42 -36.07 -17.61
N VAL A 156 -5.14 -35.05 -18.43
CA VAL A 156 -5.46 -35.01 -19.88
C VAL A 156 -4.23 -35.20 -20.78
N THR A 157 -3.07 -35.64 -20.25
CA THR A 157 -1.86 -35.93 -21.07
C THR A 157 -2.05 -37.14 -21.99
N GLY A 158 -2.76 -36.90 -23.10
CA GLY A 158 -2.60 -37.54 -24.41
C GLY A 158 -2.24 -36.54 -25.51
N LYS A 159 -2.34 -35.21 -25.27
CA LYS A 159 -1.96 -34.14 -26.23
C LYS A 159 -1.38 -32.88 -25.55
N PRO A 160 -0.13 -32.91 -25.05
CA PRO A 160 0.51 -31.80 -24.33
C PRO A 160 0.68 -30.49 -25.13
N HIS A 161 0.69 -30.53 -26.47
CA HIS A 161 0.99 -29.37 -27.31
C HIS A 161 -0.04 -28.23 -27.24
N LYS A 162 -1.35 -28.53 -27.20
CA LYS A 162 -2.38 -27.48 -27.19
C LYS A 162 -2.41 -26.69 -25.88
N ILE A 163 -1.92 -27.28 -24.80
CA ILE A 163 -1.96 -26.64 -23.49
C ILE A 163 -0.75 -25.70 -23.32
N ASN A 164 0.43 -26.13 -23.78
CA ASN A 164 1.58 -25.23 -23.89
C ASN A 164 1.25 -24.01 -24.75
N GLU A 165 0.47 -24.17 -25.81
CA GLU A 165 0.02 -23.07 -26.67
C GLU A 165 -0.89 -22.06 -25.93
N ILE A 166 -1.71 -22.51 -24.98
CA ILE A 166 -2.56 -21.62 -24.16
C ILE A 166 -1.71 -20.92 -23.09
N LEU A 167 -0.81 -21.65 -22.42
CA LEU A 167 0.13 -21.07 -21.45
C LEU A 167 1.01 -19.99 -22.11
N ASP A 168 1.53 -20.28 -23.30
CA ASP A 168 2.32 -19.32 -24.08
C ASP A 168 1.51 -18.06 -24.43
N ARG A 169 0.21 -18.20 -24.72
CA ARG A 169 -0.66 -17.04 -24.98
C ARG A 169 -0.90 -16.20 -23.73
N VAL A 170 -1.07 -16.82 -22.56
CA VAL A 170 -1.21 -16.10 -21.29
C VAL A 170 0.09 -15.38 -20.95
N HIS A 171 1.23 -16.04 -21.08
CA HIS A 171 2.55 -15.42 -20.91
C HIS A 171 2.74 -14.22 -21.86
N LYS A 172 2.36 -14.35 -23.13
CA LYS A 172 2.39 -13.23 -24.09
C LYS A 172 1.53 -12.05 -23.67
N VAL A 173 0.35 -12.30 -23.09
CA VAL A 173 -0.51 -11.20 -22.59
C VAL A 173 0.13 -10.53 -21.38
N LEU A 174 0.78 -11.29 -20.49
CA LEU A 174 1.51 -10.73 -19.35
C LEU A 174 2.71 -9.89 -19.80
N GLU A 175 3.50 -10.38 -20.76
CA GLU A 175 4.59 -9.60 -21.38
C GLU A 175 4.08 -8.29 -21.99
N LEU A 176 2.92 -8.32 -22.66
CA LEU A 176 2.31 -7.11 -23.21
C LEU A 176 1.97 -6.09 -22.10
N ILE A 177 1.46 -6.55 -20.96
CA ILE A 177 1.16 -5.70 -19.80
C ILE A 177 2.45 -5.09 -19.21
N GLU A 178 3.55 -5.85 -19.14
CA GLU A 178 4.86 -5.37 -18.66
C GLU A 178 5.46 -4.26 -19.55
N HIS A 179 5.07 -4.22 -20.83
CA HIS A 179 5.49 -3.20 -21.79
C HIS A 179 4.52 -2.02 -21.92
N VAL A 180 3.37 -2.02 -21.26
CA VAL A 180 2.47 -0.86 -21.22
C VAL A 180 3.13 0.26 -20.40
N ASN A 181 3.48 1.36 -21.07
CA ASN A 181 3.83 2.60 -20.39
C ASN A 181 2.56 3.19 -19.76
N ILE A 182 2.39 2.95 -18.47
CA ILE A 182 1.44 3.70 -17.65
C ILE A 182 2.10 5.03 -17.32
N ASN A 183 1.98 5.99 -18.24
CA ASN A 183 2.31 7.40 -18.02
C ASN A 183 1.19 8.10 -17.27
#